data_AF-A0A4R6P1S7-F1
#
_entry.id   AF-A0A4R6P1S7-F1
#
_cell.length_a   1.000
_cell.length_b   1.000
_cell.length_c   1.000
_cell.angle_alpha   90.00
_cell.angle_beta   90.00
_cell.angle_gamma   90.00
#
_symmetry.space_group_name_H-M   'P 1'
#
loop_
_entity.id
_entity.type
_entity.pdbx_description
1 polymer ?
#
loop_
_entity_poly.entity_id
_entity_poly.type
_entity_poly.pdbx_seq_one_letter_code
_entity_poly.pdbx_strand_id
1 'polypeptide(L)'
;MKRHGVGRFVGHATPAVLDPQGSPTLITRLIEFMPRTFMRRAYEEITGMSNQIMSSGLDWTIVRFIAPQGLCTEGPYPVRFFGTDKLGFAITRAGIAAFTADQIGESRYLHRAAAISN
;
A
#
# COMPACT_ATOMS: atom_id res chain seq x y z
N MET A 1 -13.31 7.38 -13.54
CA MET A 1 -13.69 7.93 -12.22
C MET A 1 -14.30 9.32 -12.34
N LYS A 2 -13.54 10.38 -12.67
CA LYS A 2 -14.05 11.76 -12.80
C LYS A 2 -15.33 11.91 -13.64
N ARG A 3 -15.35 11.35 -14.86
CA ARG A 3 -16.52 11.37 -15.75
C ARG A 3 -17.80 10.74 -15.15
N HIS A 4 -17.64 9.81 -14.21
CA HIS A 4 -18.74 9.07 -13.60
C HIS A 4 -19.02 9.50 -12.15
N GLY A 5 -18.44 10.61 -11.68
CA GLY A 5 -18.66 11.11 -10.32
C GLY A 5 -18.09 10.21 -9.22
N VAL A 6 -17.18 9.27 -9.54
CA VAL A 6 -16.56 8.39 -8.54
C VAL A 6 -15.38 9.12 -7.90
N GLY A 7 -15.48 9.42 -6.60
CA GLY A 7 -14.45 10.14 -5.83
C GLY A 7 -13.46 9.26 -5.06
N ARG A 8 -13.84 8.02 -4.68
CA ARG A 8 -13.03 7.13 -3.85
C ARG A 8 -12.17 6.19 -4.68
N PHE A 9 -10.86 6.14 -4.41
CA PHE A 9 -9.94 5.15 -4.96
C PHE A 9 -9.28 4.35 -3.83
N VAL A 10 -9.32 3.02 -3.92
CA VAL A 10 -8.51 2.13 -3.08
C VAL A 10 -7.72 1.23 -4.01
N GLY A 11 -6.39 1.27 -3.90
CA GLY A 11 -5.51 0.52 -4.78
C GLY A 11 -4.35 -0.15 -4.05
N HIS A 12 -3.65 -1.03 -4.76
CA HIS A 12 -2.51 -1.77 -4.24
C HIS A 12 -1.21 -1.25 -4.85
N ALA A 13 -0.16 -1.23 -4.04
CA ALA A 13 1.19 -0.93 -4.51
C ALA A 13 2.25 -1.67 -3.69
N THR A 14 3.50 -1.50 -4.08
CA THR A 14 4.65 -1.96 -3.29
C THR A 14 5.15 -0.83 -2.38
N PRO A 15 5.99 -1.13 -1.36
CA PRO A 15 6.60 -0.10 -0.54
C PRO A 15 7.51 0.88 -1.29
N ALA A 16 7.83 0.62 -2.57
CA ALA A 16 8.50 1.58 -3.44
C ALA A 16 7.68 2.86 -3.65
N VAL A 17 6.36 2.79 -3.44
CA VAL A 17 5.50 3.97 -3.36
C VAL A 17 5.58 4.54 -1.94
N LEU A 18 5.92 5.82 -1.83
CA LEU A 18 6.09 6.49 -0.55
C LEU A 18 4.75 7.05 -0.03
N ASP A 19 4.57 7.06 1.28
CA ASP A 19 3.45 7.79 1.91
C ASP A 19 3.85 9.27 2.03
N PRO A 20 3.13 10.22 1.41
CA PRO A 20 3.45 11.65 1.51
C PRO A 20 3.47 12.16 2.97
N GLN A 21 2.73 11.48 3.84
CA GLN A 21 2.60 11.83 5.25
C GLN A 21 3.35 10.88 6.19
N GLY A 22 4.16 9.96 5.63
CA GLY A 22 4.95 8.99 6.40
C GLY A 22 6.43 9.38 6.45
N SER A 23 7.08 9.13 7.58
CA SER A 23 8.54 9.26 7.68
C SER A 23 9.21 8.07 6.97
N PRO A 24 10.14 8.30 6.03
CA PRO A 24 10.85 7.20 5.37
C PRO A 24 11.73 6.47 6.38
N THR A 25 11.35 5.23 6.72
CA THR A 25 12.20 4.31 7.50
C THR A 25 13.33 3.75 6.64
N LEU A 26 14.45 3.38 7.26
CA LEU A 26 15.62 2.79 6.57
C LEU A 26 15.25 1.55 5.72
N ILE A 27 14.28 0.75 6.19
CA ILE A 27 13.74 -0.40 5.48
C ILE A 27 13.00 0.04 4.20
N THR A 28 12.25 1.14 4.25
CA THR A 28 11.57 1.72 3.07
C THR A 28 12.57 2.13 2.00
N ARG A 29 13.70 2.75 2.39
CA ARG A 29 14.77 3.13 1.46
C ARG A 29 15.46 1.93 0.81
N LEU A 30 15.69 0.84 1.56
CA LEU A 30 16.31 -0.37 1.04
C LEU A 30 15.41 -1.09 0.03
N ILE A 31 14.10 -1.18 0.33
CA ILE A 31 13.10 -1.80 -0.55
C ILE A 31 12.80 -0.92 -1.77
N GLU A 32 13.09 0.38 -1.74
CA GLU A 32 13.03 1.24 -2.93
C GLU A 32 14.26 1.03 -3.85
N PHE A 33 15.44 0.87 -3.26
CA PHE A 33 16.70 0.79 -4.00
C PHE A 33 16.82 -0.48 -4.86
N MET A 34 16.36 -1.62 -4.32
CA MET A 34 16.46 -2.91 -5.02
C MET A 34 15.64 -2.96 -6.33
N PRO A 35 14.32 -2.63 -6.36
CA PRO A 35 13.55 -2.58 -7.60
C PRO A 35 14.02 -1.51 -8.57
N ARG A 36 14.47 -0.33 -8.10
CA ARG A 36 14.99 0.72 -8.98
C ARG A 36 16.21 0.25 -9.78
N THR A 37 17.03 -0.61 -9.17
CA THR A 37 18.28 -1.10 -9.78
C THR A 37 18.06 -2.35 -10.64
N PHE A 38 17.27 -3.31 -10.16
CA PHE A 38 17.13 -4.62 -10.82
C PHE A 38 15.82 -4.77 -11.62
N MET A 39 14.82 -3.93 -11.37
CA MET A 39 13.47 -4.02 -11.95
C MET A 39 12.95 -2.62 -12.39
N ARG A 40 13.83 -1.81 -12.99
CA ARG A 40 13.57 -0.38 -13.30
C ARG A 40 12.21 -0.12 -13.94
N ARG A 41 11.84 -0.91 -14.96
CA ARG A 41 10.54 -0.75 -15.65
C ARG A 41 9.36 -0.91 -14.69
N ALA A 42 9.36 -1.96 -13.87
CA ALA A 42 8.28 -2.20 -12.91
C ALA A 42 8.24 -1.11 -11.84
N TYR A 43 9.41 -0.60 -11.43
CA TYR A 43 9.50 0.54 -10.52
C TYR A 43 8.91 1.82 -11.13
N GLU A 44 9.29 2.18 -12.35
CA GLU A 44 8.78 3.36 -13.05
C GLU A 44 7.27 3.28 -13.28
N GLU A 45 6.76 2.09 -13.64
CA GLU A 45 5.33 1.86 -13.85
C GLU A 45 4.53 2.04 -12.56
N ILE A 46 4.90 1.33 -11.48
CA ILE A 46 4.13 1.37 -10.23
C ILE A 46 4.18 2.75 -9.58
N THR A 47 5.34 3.44 -9.63
CA THR A 47 5.50 4.79 -9.08
C THR A 47 4.80 5.84 -9.95
N GLY A 48 4.91 5.75 -11.28
CA GLY A 48 4.24 6.66 -12.20
C GLY A 48 2.72 6.60 -12.09
N MET A 49 2.15 5.38 -12.09
CA MET A 49 0.71 5.18 -11.91
C MET A 49 0.23 5.71 -10.55
N SER A 50 0.97 5.40 -9.48
CA SER A 50 0.60 5.85 -8.14
C SER A 50 0.65 7.37 -8.00
N ASN A 51 1.65 8.02 -8.59
CA ASN A 51 1.76 9.48 -8.59
C ASN A 51 0.59 10.14 -9.33
N GLN A 52 0.10 9.55 -10.43
CA GLN A 52 -1.10 10.05 -11.11
C GLN A 52 -2.34 9.95 -10.23
N ILE A 53 -2.51 8.85 -9.49
CA ILE A 53 -3.61 8.72 -8.52
C ILE A 53 -3.47 9.75 -7.38
N MET A 54 -2.28 9.87 -6.79
CA MET A 54 -2.04 10.76 -5.65
C MET A 54 -2.29 12.24 -5.99
N SER A 55 -2.04 12.63 -7.25
CA SER A 55 -2.26 13.99 -7.77
C SER A 55 -3.63 14.18 -8.45
N SER A 56 -4.48 13.15 -8.49
CA SER A 56 -5.72 13.18 -9.27
C SER A 56 -6.85 14.02 -8.66
N GLY A 57 -6.75 14.36 -7.36
CA GLY A 57 -7.82 14.96 -6.56
C GLY A 57 -8.89 13.97 -6.09
N LEU A 58 -8.64 12.65 -6.23
CA LEU A 58 -9.50 11.60 -5.66
C LEU A 58 -9.22 11.42 -4.16
N ASP A 59 -10.23 10.96 -3.43
CA ASP A 59 -10.07 10.43 -2.08
C ASP A 59 -9.39 9.06 -2.18
N TRP A 60 -8.06 9.06 -2.18
CA TRP A 60 -7.27 7.86 -2.44
C TRP A 60 -6.73 7.22 -1.16
N THR A 61 -6.63 5.89 -1.16
CA THR A 61 -5.83 5.11 -0.22
C THR A 61 -5.03 4.08 -1.00
N ILE A 62 -3.73 4.02 -0.77
CA ILE A 62 -2.85 3.04 -1.42
C ILE A 62 -2.35 2.06 -0.36
N VAL A 63 -2.73 0.80 -0.50
CA VAL A 63 -2.33 -0.29 0.38
C VAL A 63 -1.02 -0.89 -0.12
N ARG A 64 0.02 -0.83 0.70
CA ARG A 64 1.38 -1.28 0.37
C ARG A 64 1.73 -2.52 1.17
N PHE A 65 2.28 -3.53 0.52
CA PHE A 65 2.67 -4.79 1.16
C PHE A 65 3.84 -5.46 0.45
N ILE A 66 4.45 -6.43 1.13
CA ILE A 66 5.55 -7.26 0.61
C ILE A 66 5.20 -8.72 0.82
N ALA A 67 5.70 -9.58 -0.08
CA ALA A 67 5.62 -11.03 0.02
C ALA A 67 4.22 -11.56 0.42
N PRO A 68 3.19 -11.38 -0.43
CA PRO A 68 1.86 -11.92 -0.17
C PRO A 68 1.89 -13.46 -0.13
N GLN A 69 1.49 -14.06 0.99
CA GLN A 69 1.47 -15.50 1.23
C GLN A 69 0.06 -16.10 1.13
N GLY A 70 -0.03 -17.41 0.84
CA GLY A 70 -1.23 -18.26 1.02
C GLY A 70 -0.99 -19.23 2.20
N LEU A 71 -1.98 -19.73 2.93
CA LEU A 71 -3.39 -20.00 2.67
C LEU A 71 -4.31 -19.13 3.55
N CYS A 72 -5.62 -19.27 3.33
CA CYS A 72 -6.65 -18.80 4.25
C CYS A 72 -6.44 -19.44 5.63
N THR A 73 -5.70 -18.77 6.52
CA THR A 73 -5.81 -19.09 7.94
C THR A 73 -7.06 -18.38 8.44
N GLU A 74 -8.05 -19.18 8.85
CA GLU A 74 -9.23 -18.70 9.57
C GLU A 74 -8.77 -18.06 10.87
N GLY A 75 -9.07 -16.78 11.06
CA GLY A 75 -8.72 -16.04 12.26
C GLY A 75 -8.72 -14.53 12.03
N PRO A 76 -8.87 -13.71 13.10
CA PRO A 76 -8.78 -12.26 12.99
C PRO A 76 -7.40 -11.89 12.46
N TYR A 77 -7.32 -11.18 11.32
CA TYR A 77 -6.05 -10.78 10.71
C TYR A 77 -5.48 -9.57 11.46
N PRO A 78 -4.43 -9.71 12.30
CA PRO A 78 -3.83 -8.55 12.93
C PRO A 78 -3.08 -7.77 11.85
N VAL A 79 -3.68 -6.70 11.34
CA VAL A 79 -2.99 -5.78 10.43
C VAL A 79 -2.02 -4.94 11.25
N ARG A 80 -0.72 -5.15 11.07
CA ARG A 80 0.36 -4.34 11.66
C ARG A 80 0.86 -3.32 10.65
N PHE A 81 1.03 -2.09 11.11
CA PHE A 81 1.45 -0.96 10.27
C PHE A 81 2.96 -0.79 10.24
N PHE A 82 3.48 -0.49 9.05
CA PHE A 82 4.85 -0.05 8.84
C PHE A 82 5.10 1.28 9.55
N GLY A 83 5.96 1.28 10.57
CA GLY A 83 6.52 2.51 11.17
C GLY A 83 6.30 2.69 12.66
N THR A 84 5.52 1.84 13.34
CA THR A 84 5.28 1.98 14.78
C THR A 84 5.65 0.79 15.65
N ASP A 85 5.77 -0.43 15.13
CA ASP A 85 6.29 -1.56 15.91
C ASP A 85 6.80 -2.68 14.99
N LYS A 86 7.72 -3.49 15.51
CA LYS A 86 8.43 -4.63 14.87
C LYS A 86 7.68 -5.23 13.67
N LEU A 87 8.22 -4.99 12.48
CA LEU A 87 7.63 -5.33 11.20
C LEU A 87 7.94 -6.75 10.71
N GLY A 88 6.90 -7.45 10.26
CA GLY A 88 7.01 -8.65 9.46
C GLY A 88 7.17 -8.33 7.97
N PHE A 89 7.92 -9.16 7.23
CA PHE A 89 8.12 -9.03 5.78
C PHE A 89 6.98 -9.62 4.93
N ALA A 90 5.99 -10.23 5.55
CA ALA A 90 4.96 -10.99 4.88
C ALA A 90 3.56 -10.61 5.36
N ILE A 91 2.58 -10.82 4.48
CA ILE A 91 1.16 -10.67 4.79
C ILE A 91 0.35 -11.76 4.08
N THR A 92 -0.77 -12.18 4.66
CA THR A 92 -1.68 -13.11 3.99
C THR A 92 -2.52 -12.40 2.94
N ARG A 93 -2.86 -13.09 1.84
CA ARG A 93 -3.78 -12.55 0.84
C ARG A 93 -5.14 -12.18 1.44
N ALA A 94 -5.60 -12.94 2.44
CA ALA A 94 -6.84 -12.63 3.16
C ALA A 94 -6.74 -11.34 4.00
N GLY A 95 -5.61 -11.10 4.67
CA GLY A 95 -5.36 -9.85 5.38
C GLY A 95 -5.29 -8.64 4.45
N ILE A 96 -4.68 -8.77 3.26
CA ILE A 96 -4.71 -7.73 2.22
C ILE A 96 -6.16 -7.43 1.82
N ALA A 97 -6.96 -8.46 1.53
CA ALA A 97 -8.34 -8.29 1.08
C ALA A 97 -9.21 -7.63 2.15
N ALA A 98 -9.13 -8.11 3.41
CA ALA A 98 -9.85 -7.55 4.54
C ALA A 98 -9.52 -6.06 4.72
N PHE A 99 -8.23 -5.73 4.84
CA PHE A 99 -7.81 -4.34 5.01
C PHE A 99 -8.25 -3.45 3.84
N THR A 100 -8.12 -3.94 2.60
CA THR A 100 -8.54 -3.19 1.39
C THR A 100 -10.03 -2.91 1.39
N ALA A 101 -10.86 -3.89 1.77
CA ALA A 101 -12.31 -3.74 1.84
C ALA A 101 -12.73 -2.71 2.90
N ASP A 102 -12.08 -2.74 4.07
CA ASP A 102 -12.36 -1.78 5.15
C ASP A 102 -12.13 -0.32 4.70
N GLN A 103 -11.17 -0.08 3.79
CA GLN A 103 -10.88 1.27 3.28
C GLN A 103 -12.01 1.88 2.45
N ILE A 104 -13.00 1.09 2.02
CA ILE A 104 -14.15 1.64 1.28
C ILE A 104 -14.97 2.57 2.19
N GLY A 105 -15.15 2.20 3.46
CA GLY A 105 -15.94 2.97 4.43
C GLY A 105 -15.09 3.78 5.43
N GLU A 106 -13.83 3.43 5.61
CA GLU A 106 -12.98 4.06 6.62
C GLU A 106 -12.23 5.30 6.07
N SER A 107 -12.26 6.39 6.85
CA SER A 107 -11.60 7.65 6.49
C SER A 107 -10.19 7.81 7.07
N ARG A 108 -9.77 6.91 7.97
CA ARG A 108 -8.50 6.98 8.70
C ARG A 108 -7.27 7.04 7.79
N TYR A 109 -7.35 6.40 6.62
CA TYR A 109 -6.24 6.31 5.65
C TYR A 109 -6.51 7.12 4.38
N LEU A 110 -7.38 8.12 4.42
CA LEU A 110 -7.56 9.05 3.31
C LEU A 110 -6.26 9.80 3.04
N HIS A 111 -5.86 9.80 1.76
CA HIS A 111 -4.62 10.40 1.27
C HIS A 111 -3.36 9.81 1.93
N ARG A 112 -3.41 8.52 2.30
CA ARG A 112 -2.29 7.77 2.88
C ARG A 112 -1.90 6.59 2.01
N ALA A 113 -0.59 6.35 1.93
CA ALA A 113 -0.06 5.08 1.43
C ALA A 113 0.23 4.13 2.61
N ALA A 114 -0.81 3.50 3.14
CA ALA A 114 -0.72 2.61 4.31
C ALA A 114 0.09 1.35 3.97
N ALA A 115 1.12 1.04 4.76
CA ALA A 115 1.89 -0.19 4.58
C ALA A 115 1.54 -1.21 5.67
N ILE A 116 1.22 -2.44 5.23
CA ILE A 116 0.60 -3.49 6.04
C ILE A 116 1.43 -4.77 6.06
N SER A 117 1.39 -5.48 7.19
CA SER A 117 2.03 -6.77 7.46
C SER A 117 1.23 -7.54 8.54
N ASN A 118 1.49 -8.83 8.73
CA ASN A 118 0.95 -9.61 9.86
C ASN A 118 1.80 -9.47 11.14
#